data_AF-A0A7R8WCW0-F1
#
_entry.id   AF-A0A7R8WCW0-F1
#
_cell.length_a   1.000
_cell.length_b   1.000
_cell.length_c   1.000
_cell.angle_alpha   90.00
_cell.angle_beta   90.00
_cell.angle_gamma   90.00
#
_symmetry.space_group_name_H-M   'P 1'
#
loop_
_entity.id
_entity.type
_entity.pdbx_description
1 polymer ?
#
loop_
_entity_poly.entity_id
_entity_poly.type
_entity_poly.pdbx_seq_one_letter_code
_entity_poly.pdbx_strand_id
1 'polypeptide(L)'
;MACVRTACVTVSWAGRDRDVISGRVIPAARSTDTGCKNSCNHHGACALTDGMYHCQCQTGWGGEDCGIELETQCSDGVDNDRDGLVDCEDSECCVQVACAKSLMCPFTPDPVEVLSRKQPPAVTASFYQRMKFLIEEGSVQSYSRKNEYSDMRVSVVRGRVIDHQGLGIKGVRVSVNKQDRRFGFTMTRADGW
;
A
#
# COMPACT_ATOMS: atom_id res chain seq x y z
N MET A 1 6.57 18.34 2.56
CA MET A 1 5.13 18.25 2.85
C MET A 1 4.37 18.09 1.54
N ALA A 2 3.82 16.89 1.31
CA ALA A 2 2.71 16.70 0.38
C ALA A 2 1.51 16.37 1.27
N CYS A 3 0.56 17.29 1.35
CA CYS A 3 -0.71 17.08 2.02
C CYS A 3 -1.73 16.92 0.89
N VAL A 4 -2.34 15.75 0.79
CA VAL A 4 -3.61 15.57 0.08
C VAL A 4 -4.68 15.62 1.16
N ARG A 5 -5.86 16.18 0.85
CA ARG A 5 -6.82 16.86 1.74
C ARG A 5 -7.23 16.20 3.08
N THR A 6 -6.83 14.97 3.39
CA THR A 6 -7.10 14.31 4.68
C THR A 6 -5.89 13.59 5.30
N ALA A 7 -4.72 13.57 4.65
CA ALA A 7 -3.53 12.90 5.18
C ALA A 7 -2.24 13.69 4.90
N CYS A 8 -1.55 14.06 5.97
CA CYS A 8 -0.23 14.68 5.91
C CYS A 8 0.82 13.62 6.27
N VAL A 9 1.52 13.10 5.26
CA VAL A 9 2.63 12.15 5.47
C VAL A 9 3.90 12.92 5.81
N THR A 10 4.32 12.90 7.07
CA THR A 10 5.64 13.37 7.51
C THR A 10 6.65 12.23 7.41
N VAL A 11 7.46 12.24 6.35
CA VAL A 11 8.69 11.44 6.31
C VAL A 11 9.82 12.31 6.87
N SER A 12 10.11 12.13 8.16
CA SER A 12 11.24 12.79 8.81
C SER A 12 12.54 12.08 8.46
N TRP A 13 13.41 12.75 7.72
CA TRP A 13 14.78 12.29 7.47
C TRP A 13 15.67 12.73 8.63
N ALA A 14 16.07 11.79 9.48
CA ALA A 14 17.20 12.00 10.39
C ALA A 14 18.47 11.52 9.67
N GLY A 15 19.14 12.43 8.97
CA GLY A 15 20.48 12.20 8.46
C GLY A 15 21.52 12.53 9.52
N ARG A 16 22.17 11.50 10.09
CA ARG A 16 23.60 11.46 10.42
C ARG A 16 23.97 10.06 10.95
N ASP A 17 25.03 9.51 10.35
CA ASP A 17 25.84 8.36 10.76
C ASP A 17 25.17 7.05 11.23
N ARG A 18 25.49 5.96 10.51
CA ARG A 18 25.54 4.55 10.95
C ARG A 18 24.39 3.95 11.75
N ASP A 19 23.24 4.60 11.84
CA ASP A 19 22.07 3.98 12.42
C ASP A 19 21.31 3.29 11.30
N VAL A 20 21.36 1.96 11.32
CA VAL A 20 20.24 1.14 10.85
C VAL A 20 19.00 1.86 11.36
N ILE A 21 18.13 2.34 10.46
CA ILE A 21 16.76 2.64 10.87
C ILE A 21 16.20 1.28 11.24
N SER A 22 16.45 0.88 12.48
CA SER A 22 15.72 -0.14 13.19
C SER A 22 14.36 0.52 13.37
N GLY A 23 13.59 0.50 12.28
CA GLY A 23 12.16 0.57 12.37
C GLY A 23 11.86 -0.53 13.36
N ARG A 24 11.52 -0.13 14.59
CA ARG A 24 10.95 -1.03 15.56
C ARG A 24 9.78 -1.63 14.80
N VAL A 25 9.93 -2.86 14.32
CA VAL A 25 8.81 -3.74 14.13
C VAL A 25 8.22 -3.74 15.53
N ILE A 26 7.21 -2.91 15.75
CA ILE A 26 6.29 -3.19 16.83
C ILE A 26 5.78 -4.55 16.38
N PRO A 27 6.20 -5.67 17.02
CA PRO A 27 5.53 -6.92 16.72
C PRO A 27 4.06 -6.58 16.88
N ALA A 28 3.23 -6.85 15.86
CA ALA A 28 1.79 -6.81 16.04
C ALA A 28 1.56 -7.48 17.37
N ALA A 29 1.07 -6.70 18.35
CA ALA A 29 0.94 -7.18 19.71
C ALA A 29 0.28 -8.53 19.57
N ARG A 30 0.95 -9.60 20.02
CA ARG A 30 0.42 -10.94 19.92
C ARG A 30 -0.81 -10.92 20.82
N SER A 31 -1.94 -10.53 20.26
CA SER A 31 -3.19 -10.54 20.96
C SER A 31 -3.41 -12.01 21.27
N THR A 32 -3.39 -12.34 22.55
CA THR A 32 -3.97 -13.58 23.05
C THR A 32 -5.49 -13.46 22.94
N ASP A 33 -5.96 -13.17 21.73
CA ASP A 33 -7.37 -13.11 21.40
C ASP A 33 -7.67 -14.42 20.70
N THR A 34 -8.36 -15.30 21.40
CA THR A 34 -8.75 -16.63 20.92
C THR A 34 -9.91 -16.51 19.91
N GLY A 35 -9.76 -15.66 18.89
CA GLY A 35 -10.78 -15.37 17.90
C GLY A 35 -10.50 -14.09 17.11
N CYS A 36 -11.38 -13.78 16.16
CA CYS A 36 -11.32 -12.53 15.42
C CYS A 36 -11.88 -11.37 16.25
N LYS A 37 -11.25 -10.20 16.11
CA LYS A 37 -11.66 -8.95 16.75
C LYS A 37 -13.15 -8.67 16.50
N ASN A 38 -13.89 -8.35 17.57
CA ASN A 38 -15.34 -8.08 17.56
C ASN A 38 -16.20 -9.13 16.82
N SER A 39 -15.73 -10.38 16.67
CA SER A 39 -16.39 -11.40 15.85
C SER A 39 -16.69 -10.90 14.43
N CYS A 40 -15.79 -10.11 13.84
CA CYS A 40 -15.95 -9.49 12.53
C CYS A 40 -17.21 -8.62 12.41
N ASN A 41 -17.65 -7.99 13.51
CA ASN A 41 -18.86 -7.17 13.64
C ASN A 41 -20.14 -7.82 13.06
N HIS A 42 -20.18 -9.15 12.94
CA HIS A 42 -21.23 -9.90 12.21
C HIS A 42 -21.37 -9.58 10.72
N HIS A 43 -20.43 -8.82 10.16
CA HIS A 43 -20.33 -8.47 8.73
C HIS A 43 -19.27 -9.31 8.00
N GLY A 44 -18.86 -10.44 8.60
CA GLY A 44 -17.83 -11.30 8.03
C GLY A 44 -17.72 -12.65 8.71
N ALA A 45 -16.89 -13.51 8.12
CA ALA A 45 -16.53 -14.81 8.70
C ALA A 45 -15.12 -14.75 9.30
N CYS A 46 -14.95 -15.34 10.48
CA CYS A 46 -13.63 -15.45 11.10
C CYS A 46 -12.85 -16.63 10.52
N ALA A 47 -11.68 -16.37 9.95
CA ALA A 47 -10.80 -17.39 9.36
C ALA A 47 -9.44 -17.44 10.07
N LEU A 48 -8.81 -18.62 10.10
CA LEU A 48 -7.49 -18.83 10.68
C LEU A 48 -6.52 -19.24 9.57
N THR A 49 -5.56 -18.37 9.26
CA THR A 49 -4.54 -18.61 8.23
C THR A 49 -3.15 -18.46 8.86
N ASP A 50 -2.29 -19.47 8.71
CA ASP A 50 -0.92 -19.50 9.27
C ASP A 50 -0.83 -19.20 10.78
N GLY A 51 -1.84 -19.62 11.55
CA GLY A 51 -1.89 -19.41 13.00
C GLY A 51 -2.30 -17.98 13.42
N MET A 52 -2.79 -17.17 12.49
CA MET A 52 -3.32 -15.82 12.75
C MET A 52 -4.80 -15.73 12.34
N TYR A 53 -5.63 -15.21 13.24
CA TYR A 53 -7.05 -14.95 12.96
C TYR A 53 -7.20 -13.70 12.10
N HIS A 54 -8.02 -13.77 11.06
CA HIS A 54 -8.39 -12.63 10.25
C HIS A 54 -9.87 -12.69 9.87
N CYS A 55 -10.49 -11.54 9.70
CA CYS A 55 -11.84 -11.44 9.20
C CYS A 55 -11.88 -11.53 7.67
N GLN A 56 -12.85 -12.28 7.14
CA GLN A 56 -13.25 -12.28 5.74
C GLN A 56 -14.56 -11.51 5.64
N CYS A 57 -14.48 -10.24 5.26
CA CYS A 57 -15.62 -9.35 5.23
C CYS A 57 -16.57 -9.66 4.07
N GLN A 58 -17.86 -9.44 4.31
CA GLN A 58 -18.90 -9.46 3.29
C GLN A 58 -18.76 -8.24 2.36
N THR A 59 -19.39 -8.30 1.19
CA THR A 59 -19.41 -7.19 0.24
C THR A 59 -19.96 -5.92 0.89
N GLY A 60 -19.26 -4.79 0.72
CA GLY A 60 -19.63 -3.51 1.33
C GLY A 60 -19.07 -3.29 2.74
N TRP A 61 -18.23 -4.21 3.25
CA TRP A 61 -17.59 -4.09 4.56
C TRP A 61 -16.08 -4.31 4.48
N GLY A 62 -15.34 -3.54 5.28
CA GLY A 62 -13.88 -3.57 5.34
C GLY A 62 -13.32 -3.33 6.74
N GLY A 63 -11.99 -3.31 6.84
CA GLY A 63 -11.25 -3.18 8.09
C GLY A 63 -10.83 -4.52 8.70
N GLU A 64 -10.08 -4.44 9.81
CA GLU A 64 -9.56 -5.63 10.51
C GLU A 64 -10.70 -6.50 11.09
N ASP A 65 -11.81 -5.86 11.47
CA ASP A 65 -12.98 -6.47 12.09
C ASP A 65 -14.27 -6.28 11.27
N CYS A 66 -14.20 -5.90 9.99
CA CYS A 66 -15.39 -5.65 9.14
C CYS A 66 -16.36 -4.60 9.71
N GLY A 67 -15.87 -3.63 10.49
CA GLY A 67 -16.69 -2.57 11.08
C GLY A 67 -16.81 -1.31 10.21
N ILE A 68 -16.21 -1.31 9.02
CA ILE A 68 -16.15 -0.14 8.14
C ILE A 68 -17.05 -0.40 6.94
N GLU A 69 -18.01 0.49 6.69
CA GLU A 69 -18.83 0.47 5.49
C GLU A 69 -17.96 0.88 4.30
N LEU A 70 -18.11 0.22 3.16
CA LEU A 70 -17.38 0.51 1.92
C LEU A 70 -18.35 0.91 0.82
N GLU A 71 -17.91 1.79 -0.07
CA GLU A 71 -18.66 2.17 -1.26
C GLU A 71 -19.01 0.94 -2.13
N THR A 72 -20.29 0.83 -2.48
CA THR A 72 -20.80 -0.31 -3.26
C THR A 72 -21.42 0.11 -4.59
N GLN A 73 -21.87 1.35 -4.74
CA GLN A 73 -22.50 1.88 -5.95
C GLN A 73 -21.60 2.92 -6.61
N CYS A 74 -20.60 2.45 -7.34
CA CYS A 74 -19.54 3.27 -7.90
C CYS A 74 -19.89 4.08 -9.17
N SER A 75 -21.16 4.44 -9.37
CA SER A 75 -21.60 5.20 -10.56
C SER A 75 -22.87 6.03 -10.35
N ASP A 76 -23.34 6.18 -9.10
CA ASP A 76 -24.59 6.87 -8.79
C ASP A 76 -24.36 8.35 -8.37
N GLY A 77 -23.11 8.77 -8.22
CA GLY A 77 -22.74 10.13 -7.80
C GLY A 77 -22.96 10.39 -6.31
N VAL A 78 -23.15 9.34 -5.51
CA VAL A 78 -23.41 9.40 -4.07
C VAL A 78 -22.25 8.76 -3.32
N ASP A 79 -21.92 9.37 -2.19
CA ASP A 79 -21.01 8.83 -1.18
C ASP A 79 -21.82 7.95 -0.21
N ASN A 80 -21.88 6.65 -0.48
CA ASN A 80 -22.71 5.68 0.24
C ASN A 80 -22.09 5.19 1.54
N ASP A 81 -20.78 5.34 1.75
CA ASP A 81 -20.11 5.05 3.03
C ASP A 81 -19.71 6.31 3.82
N ARG A 82 -19.87 7.50 3.22
CA ARG A 82 -19.75 8.83 3.83
C ARG A 82 -18.34 9.17 4.29
N ASP A 83 -17.33 8.66 3.58
CA ASP A 83 -15.93 8.95 3.87
C ASP A 83 -15.43 10.27 3.23
N GLY A 84 -16.26 10.87 2.35
CA GLY A 84 -15.99 12.11 1.63
C GLY A 84 -15.47 11.94 0.21
N LEU A 85 -15.37 10.70 -0.28
CA LEU A 85 -15.09 10.33 -1.68
C LEU A 85 -16.36 9.82 -2.36
N VAL A 86 -16.42 9.91 -3.68
CA VAL A 86 -17.62 9.54 -4.47
C VAL A 86 -17.21 8.70 -5.67
N ASP A 87 -17.96 7.64 -5.94
CA ASP A 87 -17.80 6.78 -7.12
C ASP A 87 -16.33 6.39 -7.39
N CYS A 88 -15.78 6.73 -8.56
CA CYS A 88 -14.41 6.36 -8.91
C CYS A 88 -13.33 7.20 -8.23
N GLU A 89 -13.69 8.26 -7.51
CA GLU A 89 -12.74 8.96 -6.63
C GLU A 89 -12.48 8.15 -5.35
N ASP A 90 -13.38 7.22 -5.04
CA ASP A 90 -13.26 6.25 -3.95
C ASP A 90 -12.33 5.07 -4.32
N SER A 91 -11.54 4.60 -3.35
CA SER A 91 -10.54 3.55 -3.59
C SER A 91 -11.13 2.14 -3.69
N GLU A 92 -12.23 1.89 -3.00
CA GLU A 92 -12.99 0.65 -2.89
C GLU A 92 -13.67 0.37 -4.23
N CYS A 93 -14.07 1.43 -4.93
CA CYS A 93 -14.67 1.37 -6.24
C CYS A 93 -13.77 0.88 -7.37
N CYS A 94 -12.46 0.86 -7.17
CA CYS A 94 -11.54 0.47 -8.23
C CYS A 94 -11.57 -1.01 -8.62
N VAL A 95 -12.22 -1.87 -7.83
CA VAL A 95 -12.45 -3.28 -8.19
C VAL A 95 -13.68 -3.40 -9.10
N GLN A 96 -14.58 -2.42 -9.08
CA GLN A 96 -15.78 -2.41 -9.90
C GLN A 96 -15.47 -2.11 -11.37
N VAL A 97 -16.22 -2.75 -12.26
CA VAL A 97 -16.08 -2.57 -13.72
C VAL A 97 -16.31 -1.10 -14.13
N ALA A 98 -17.17 -0.38 -13.42
CA ALA A 98 -17.45 1.04 -13.64
C ALA A 98 -16.18 1.90 -13.60
N CYS A 99 -15.27 1.61 -12.65
CA CYS A 99 -14.08 2.43 -12.40
C CYS A 99 -12.77 1.79 -12.89
N ALA A 100 -12.82 0.57 -13.46
CA ALA A 100 -11.63 -0.17 -13.91
C ALA A 100 -10.75 0.59 -14.91
N LYS A 101 -11.34 1.52 -15.70
CA LYS A 101 -10.61 2.37 -16.67
C LYS A 101 -10.46 3.82 -16.22
N SER A 102 -10.91 4.16 -15.02
CA SER A 102 -10.78 5.51 -14.49
C SER A 102 -9.32 5.86 -14.21
N LEU A 103 -8.93 7.10 -14.49
CA LEU A 103 -7.61 7.63 -14.13
C LEU A 103 -7.38 7.66 -12.61
N MET A 104 -8.46 7.61 -11.82
CA MET A 104 -8.43 7.57 -10.36
C MET A 104 -8.14 6.18 -9.79
N CYS A 105 -8.18 5.15 -10.65
CA CYS A 105 -7.85 3.77 -10.28
C CYS A 105 -6.53 3.28 -10.91
N PRO A 106 -5.41 4.02 -10.79
CA PRO A 106 -4.14 3.57 -11.36
C PRO A 106 -3.69 2.29 -10.66
N PHE A 107 -3.12 1.38 -11.45
CA PHE A 107 -2.59 0.12 -10.96
C PHE A 107 -1.06 0.20 -10.86
N THR A 108 -0.53 0.00 -9.67
CA THR A 108 0.89 -0.33 -9.49
C THR A 108 1.02 -1.85 -9.39
N PRO A 109 1.96 -2.48 -10.13
CA PRO A 109 2.19 -3.92 -10.04
C PRO A 109 2.54 -4.35 -8.61
N ASP A 110 2.11 -5.54 -8.19
CA ASP A 110 2.56 -6.10 -6.92
C ASP A 110 4.05 -6.52 -7.02
N PRO A 111 4.91 -6.17 -6.04
CA PRO A 111 6.32 -6.55 -6.03
C PRO A 111 6.55 -8.05 -6.18
N VAL A 112 5.70 -8.90 -5.59
CA VAL A 112 5.79 -10.36 -5.68
C VAL A 112 5.46 -10.82 -7.09
N GLU A 113 4.45 -10.23 -7.72
CA GLU A 113 4.13 -10.51 -9.12
C GLU A 113 5.27 -10.08 -10.05
N VAL A 114 5.85 -8.89 -9.84
CA VAL A 114 7.01 -8.43 -10.59
C VAL A 114 8.20 -9.37 -10.38
N LEU A 115 8.48 -9.80 -9.15
CA LEU A 115 9.52 -10.78 -8.85
C LEU A 115 9.32 -12.07 -9.63
N SER A 116 8.09 -12.56 -9.66
CA SER A 116 7.74 -13.83 -10.31
C SER A 116 7.98 -13.78 -11.82
N ARG A 117 7.91 -12.59 -12.43
CA ARG A 117 8.20 -12.36 -13.85
C ARG A 117 9.70 -12.17 -14.13
N LYS A 118 10.52 -11.97 -13.11
CA LYS A 118 11.95 -11.63 -13.26
C LYS A 118 12.82 -12.84 -12.96
N GLN A 119 13.97 -12.90 -13.64
CA GLN A 119 14.95 -13.95 -13.38
C GLN A 119 15.53 -13.76 -11.97
N PRO A 120 15.64 -14.84 -11.17
CA PRO A 120 16.25 -14.75 -9.86
C PRO A 120 17.72 -14.31 -9.99
N PRO A 121 18.17 -13.34 -9.18
CA PRO A 121 19.56 -12.89 -9.19
C PRO A 121 20.50 -14.00 -8.72
N ALA A 122 21.76 -13.92 -9.12
CA ALA A 122 22.79 -14.85 -8.65
C ALA A 122 22.88 -14.88 -7.11
N VAL A 123 23.28 -16.01 -6.54
CA VAL A 123 23.43 -16.15 -5.07
C VAL A 123 24.47 -15.15 -4.53
N THR A 124 25.49 -14.81 -5.33
CA THR A 124 26.53 -13.83 -5.01
C THR A 124 26.14 -12.37 -5.31
N ALA A 125 24.89 -12.12 -5.75
CA ALA A 125 24.46 -10.79 -6.15
C ALA A 125 24.42 -9.82 -4.96
N SER A 126 24.82 -8.57 -5.21
CA SER A 126 24.77 -7.48 -4.23
C SER A 126 23.33 -7.17 -3.82
N PHE A 127 23.16 -6.47 -2.68
CA PHE A 127 21.83 -6.03 -2.25
C PHE A 127 21.14 -5.18 -3.32
N TYR A 128 21.86 -4.26 -3.96
CA TYR A 128 21.33 -3.48 -5.08
C TYR A 128 20.87 -4.37 -6.23
N GLN A 129 21.67 -5.35 -6.66
CA GLN A 129 21.30 -6.26 -7.75
C GLN A 129 20.03 -7.05 -7.44
N ARG A 130 19.85 -7.48 -6.18
CA ARG A 130 18.65 -8.18 -5.73
C ARG A 130 17.42 -7.28 -5.69
N MET A 131 17.58 -5.99 -5.37
CA MET A 131 16.48 -5.02 -5.26
C MET A 131 16.26 -4.19 -6.53
N LYS A 132 17.16 -4.30 -7.51
CA LYS A 132 17.15 -3.53 -8.77
C LYS A 132 15.84 -3.67 -9.52
N PHE A 133 15.16 -4.81 -9.38
CA PHE A 133 13.87 -5.05 -10.01
C PHE A 133 12.89 -3.90 -9.71
N LEU A 134 12.88 -3.31 -8.50
CA LEU A 134 11.96 -2.25 -8.07
C LEU A 134 11.98 -0.99 -8.96
N ILE A 135 13.13 -0.69 -9.56
CA ILE A 135 13.38 0.53 -10.34
C ILE A 135 13.51 0.25 -11.84
N GLU A 136 13.15 -0.96 -12.27
CA GLU A 136 13.14 -1.31 -13.69
C GLU A 136 11.88 -0.90 -14.41
N GLU A 137 11.96 -0.88 -15.73
CA GLU A 137 10.80 -0.67 -16.57
C GLU A 137 9.77 -1.79 -16.36
N GLY A 138 8.49 -1.40 -16.30
CA GLY A 138 7.39 -2.32 -16.00
C GLY A 138 7.40 -2.89 -14.58
N SER A 139 8.04 -2.18 -13.64
CA SER A 139 8.11 -2.56 -12.23
C SER A 139 7.23 -1.67 -11.33
N VAL A 140 7.45 -1.76 -10.03
CA VAL A 140 6.75 -1.05 -8.96
C VAL A 140 6.96 0.46 -9.06
N GLN A 141 8.19 0.93 -9.31
CA GLN A 141 8.43 2.36 -9.50
C GLN A 141 8.30 2.79 -10.96
N SER A 142 7.57 3.87 -11.16
CA SER A 142 7.39 4.53 -12.46
C SER A 142 8.37 5.68 -12.62
N TYR A 143 8.91 5.83 -13.84
CA TYR A 143 9.82 6.92 -14.25
C TYR A 143 11.16 7.00 -13.47
N SER A 144 11.58 5.92 -12.83
CA SER A 144 12.87 5.87 -12.11
C SER A 144 14.05 5.80 -13.08
N ARG A 145 15.02 6.70 -12.90
CA ARG A 145 16.25 6.73 -13.70
C ARG A 145 17.32 5.88 -13.03
N LYS A 146 17.57 4.68 -13.56
CA LYS A 146 18.51 3.69 -12.97
C LYS A 146 19.92 4.25 -12.72
N ASN A 147 20.39 5.17 -13.55
CA ASN A 147 21.72 5.79 -13.45
C ASN A 147 21.88 6.75 -12.26
N GLU A 148 20.79 7.15 -11.60
CA GLU A 148 20.81 8.04 -10.44
C GLU A 148 20.99 7.27 -9.12
N TYR A 149 20.87 5.93 -9.15
CA TYR A 149 21.03 5.07 -7.98
C TYR A 149 22.46 4.56 -7.89
N SER A 150 23.07 4.75 -6.72
CA SER A 150 24.43 4.27 -6.40
C SER A 150 24.36 2.87 -5.80
N ASP A 151 24.96 1.86 -6.44
CA ASP A 151 25.00 0.45 -5.99
C ASP A 151 25.42 0.31 -4.51
N MET A 152 26.40 1.11 -4.07
CA MET A 152 26.93 1.08 -2.69
C MET A 152 26.06 1.83 -1.66
N ARG A 153 25.07 2.62 -2.09
CA ARG A 153 24.28 3.51 -1.22
C ARG A 153 22.81 3.46 -1.63
N VAL A 154 22.23 2.28 -1.47
CA VAL A 154 20.80 2.05 -1.68
C VAL A 154 20.14 1.56 -0.40
N SER A 155 18.89 1.96 -0.20
CA SER A 155 17.99 1.44 0.82
C SER A 155 16.63 1.20 0.20
N VAL A 156 15.88 0.25 0.76
CA VAL A 156 14.49 -0.02 0.37
C VAL A 156 13.60 0.38 1.55
N VAL A 157 12.58 1.18 1.26
CA VAL A 157 11.57 1.60 2.23
C VAL A 157 10.24 1.02 1.80
N ARG A 158 9.55 0.39 2.75
CA ARG A 158 8.17 -0.10 2.58
C ARG A 158 7.32 0.52 3.68
N GLY A 159 6.17 1.04 3.32
CA GLY A 159 5.20 1.63 4.24
C GLY A 159 3.79 1.40 3.73
N ARG A 160 2.81 1.64 4.61
CA ARG A 160 1.39 1.54 4.29
C ARG A 160 0.74 2.88 4.57
N VAL A 161 -0.04 3.40 3.63
CA VAL A 161 -0.84 4.61 3.80
C VAL A 161 -2.26 4.19 4.14
N ILE A 162 -2.74 4.63 5.29
CA ILE A 162 -4.07 4.33 5.78
C ILE A 162 -4.84 5.60 6.08
N ASP A 163 -6.17 5.50 6.03
CA ASP A 163 -7.07 6.54 6.49
C ASP A 163 -7.23 6.53 8.03
N HIS A 164 -8.18 7.32 8.52
CA HIS A 164 -8.51 7.41 9.94
C HIS A 164 -9.23 6.15 10.49
N GLN A 165 -9.82 5.33 9.62
CA GLN A 165 -10.55 4.10 9.97
C GLN A 165 -9.66 2.85 9.87
N GLY A 166 -8.45 2.97 9.31
CA GLY A 166 -7.47 1.89 9.15
C GLY A 166 -7.50 1.20 7.79
N LEU A 167 -8.27 1.70 6.82
CA LEU A 167 -8.29 1.23 5.43
C LEU A 167 -7.11 1.77 4.64
N GLY A 168 -6.67 1.00 3.66
CA GLY A 168 -5.54 1.38 2.82
C GLY A 168 -5.96 2.36 1.73
N ILE A 169 -5.33 3.52 1.66
CA ILE A 169 -5.69 4.51 0.64
C ILE A 169 -5.02 4.14 -0.69
N LYS A 170 -5.79 3.89 -1.74
CA LYS A 170 -5.27 3.65 -3.09
C LYS A 170 -4.85 4.94 -3.79
N GLY A 171 -3.86 4.86 -4.66
CA GLY A 171 -3.51 5.96 -5.59
C GLY A 171 -2.68 7.08 -4.96
N VAL A 172 -2.22 6.92 -3.72
CA VAL A 172 -1.33 7.87 -3.07
C VAL A 172 0.05 7.81 -3.71
N ARG A 173 0.46 8.92 -4.32
CA ARG A 173 1.77 9.03 -4.96
C ARG A 173 2.88 9.21 -3.92
N VAL A 174 3.78 8.23 -3.86
CA VAL A 174 4.96 8.23 -2.97
C VAL A 174 6.22 8.48 -3.80
N SER A 175 6.95 9.53 -3.46
CA SER A 175 8.21 9.93 -4.10
C SER A 175 9.25 10.31 -3.05
N VAL A 176 10.53 10.02 -3.30
CA VAL A 176 11.64 10.35 -2.39
C VAL A 176 11.71 11.86 -2.10
N ASN A 177 11.50 12.68 -3.12
CA ASN A 177 11.51 14.14 -3.01
C ASN A 177 10.49 14.74 -3.99
N LYS A 178 9.71 15.72 -3.52
CA LYS A 178 8.66 16.39 -4.31
C LYS A 178 9.24 17.17 -5.50
N GLN A 179 10.44 17.73 -5.35
CA GLN A 179 11.12 18.48 -6.41
C GLN A 179 11.97 17.60 -7.33
N ASP A 180 12.47 16.46 -6.82
CA ASP A 180 13.38 15.60 -7.58
C ASP A 180 12.65 14.43 -8.24
N ARG A 181 12.37 14.59 -9.54
CA ARG A 181 11.69 13.57 -10.35
C ARG A 181 12.61 12.43 -10.80
N ARG A 182 13.91 12.50 -10.51
CA ARG A 182 14.91 11.55 -11.03
C ARG A 182 14.78 10.15 -10.41
N PHE A 183 14.33 10.07 -9.16
CA PHE A 183 14.11 8.82 -8.43
C PHE A 183 12.73 8.19 -8.67
N GLY A 184 11.95 8.72 -9.63
CA GLY A 184 10.62 8.20 -9.95
C GLY A 184 9.62 8.32 -8.80
N PHE A 185 8.55 7.54 -8.88
CA PHE A 185 7.53 7.42 -7.84
C PHE A 185 6.84 6.06 -7.89
N THR A 186 6.19 5.68 -6.79
CA THR A 186 5.22 4.57 -6.73
C THR A 186 3.85 5.10 -6.36
N MET A 187 2.79 4.35 -6.63
CA MET A 187 1.45 4.66 -6.14
C MET A 187 0.99 3.51 -5.23
N THR A 188 0.29 3.84 -4.16
CA THR A 188 -0.27 2.83 -3.27
C THR A 188 -1.36 2.02 -3.96
N ARG A 189 -1.46 0.75 -3.61
CA ARG A 189 -2.53 -0.16 -4.05
C ARG A 189 -3.75 -0.05 -3.12
N ALA A 190 -4.79 -0.85 -3.40
CA ALA A 190 -6.04 -0.89 -2.61
C ALA A 190 -5.83 -1.24 -1.13
N ASP A 191 -4.75 -1.97 -0.82
CA ASP A 191 -4.37 -2.30 0.55
C ASP A 191 -3.50 -1.20 1.21
N GLY A 192 -3.24 -0.09 0.51
CA GLY A 192 -2.44 1.05 0.99
C GLY A 192 -0.93 0.83 0.93
N TRP A 193 -0.45 -0.28 0.37
CA TRP A 193 0.98 -0.60 0.25
C TRP A 193 1.61 -0.08 -1.05
#